data_AF-A0A1H6TWV8-F1
#
_entry.id   AF-A0A1H6TWV8-F1
#
_cell.length_a   1.000
_cell.length_b   1.000
_cell.length_c   1.000
_cell.angle_alpha   90.00
_cell.angle_beta   90.00
_cell.angle_gamma   90.00
#
_symmetry.space_group_name_H-M   'P 1'
#
loop_
_entity.id
_entity.type
_entity.pdbx_description
1 polymer ?
#
loop_
_entity_poly.entity_id
_entity_poly.type
_entity_poly.pdbx_seq_one_letter_code
_entity_poly.pdbx_strand_id
1 'polypeptide(L)'
;MRQMSVPIFISAAITLLFCPPSNAQQATSPFDTRGFLDACAGFVPDVDFAIPMDGQCVNQARKMCSLAFGMSENEVCLKDVTAWLQDETHRIWQSLPEDARGKYDEPPTGQQMAEDGFGPDLGQSLPDCEDVEIPDVSAGVVCDYFQAVPTWHAVRIMQRSASAIEPDKE
;
A
#
# COMPACT_ATOMS: atom_id res chain seq x y z
N MET A 1 30.63 -20.04 -79.24
CA MET A 1 29.25 -20.32 -78.77
C MET A 1 29.35 -20.44 -77.25
N ARG A 2 29.16 -19.35 -76.50
CA ARG A 2 27.92 -18.87 -75.83
C ARG A 2 27.42 -19.77 -74.69
N GLN A 3 27.07 -19.10 -73.58
CA GLN A 3 26.48 -19.50 -72.29
C GLN A 3 27.50 -19.88 -71.21
N MET A 4 27.88 -19.02 -70.25
CA MET A 4 27.15 -18.33 -69.15
C MET A 4 26.36 -19.29 -68.24
N SER A 5 26.82 -19.46 -66.99
CA SER A 5 26.03 -19.23 -65.76
C SER A 5 26.91 -19.23 -64.50
N VAL A 6 26.66 -18.24 -63.65
CA VAL A 6 27.36 -17.77 -62.42
C VAL A 6 26.66 -18.37 -61.18
N PRO A 7 27.26 -18.37 -59.96
CA PRO A 7 26.99 -19.32 -58.89
C PRO A 7 25.87 -18.87 -57.94
N ILE A 8 25.28 -19.82 -57.20
CA ILE A 8 24.31 -19.53 -56.13
C ILE A 8 24.99 -19.77 -54.78
N PHE A 9 25.40 -18.67 -54.15
CA PHE A 9 25.67 -18.58 -52.72
C PHE A 9 24.33 -18.55 -51.96
N ILE A 10 24.09 -19.51 -51.07
CA ILE A 10 22.96 -19.47 -50.14
C ILE A 10 23.48 -18.86 -48.83
N SER A 11 23.34 -17.53 -48.71
CA SER A 11 23.45 -16.83 -47.42
C SER A 11 22.19 -17.10 -46.61
N ALA A 12 22.29 -17.94 -45.58
CA ALA A 12 21.29 -18.02 -44.54
C ALA A 12 21.44 -16.80 -43.62
N ALA A 13 20.54 -15.82 -43.77
CA ALA A 13 20.40 -14.72 -42.85
C ALA A 13 19.90 -15.26 -41.50
N ILE A 14 20.78 -15.32 -40.51
CA ILE A 14 20.42 -15.54 -39.11
C ILE A 14 19.87 -14.22 -38.60
N THR A 15 18.54 -14.09 -38.62
CA THR A 15 17.84 -12.98 -37.97
C THR A 15 17.94 -13.20 -36.45
N LEU A 16 18.90 -12.55 -35.81
CA LEU A 16 18.95 -12.42 -34.36
C LEU A 16 17.74 -11.59 -33.92
N LEU A 17 16.67 -12.28 -33.50
CA LEU A 17 15.61 -11.73 -32.68
C LEU A 17 16.23 -11.20 -31.38
N PHE A 18 16.52 -9.89 -31.36
CA PHE A 18 16.72 -9.13 -30.13
C PHE A 18 15.37 -9.10 -29.40
N CYS A 19 15.14 -10.12 -28.56
CA CYS A 19 14.15 -10.00 -27.49
C CYS A 19 14.84 -9.21 -26.37
N PRO A 20 14.44 -7.96 -26.06
CA PRO A 20 14.93 -7.32 -24.85
C PRO A 20 14.49 -8.18 -23.67
N PRO A 21 15.37 -8.49 -22.70
CA PRO A 21 14.93 -9.18 -21.49
C PRO A 21 14.02 -8.22 -20.72
N SER A 22 12.71 -8.32 -20.92
CA SER A 22 11.72 -7.83 -19.96
C SER A 22 11.72 -8.75 -18.74
N ASN A 23 12.82 -8.74 -17.98
CA ASN A 23 12.81 -9.14 -16.59
C ASN A 23 12.78 -7.86 -15.77
N ALA A 24 11.59 -7.26 -15.65
CA ALA A 24 11.27 -6.50 -14.45
C ALA A 24 11.21 -7.54 -13.32
N GLN A 25 12.38 -7.90 -12.78
CA GLN A 25 12.47 -8.72 -11.60
C GLN A 25 11.91 -7.85 -10.48
N GLN A 26 10.63 -8.05 -10.15
CA GLN A 26 9.99 -7.31 -9.07
C GLN A 26 10.80 -7.59 -7.80
N ALA A 27 11.55 -6.59 -7.34
CA ALA A 27 12.43 -6.71 -6.21
C ALA A 27 11.57 -7.15 -5.01
N THR A 28 11.78 -8.37 -4.53
CA THR A 28 11.07 -8.88 -3.35
C THR A 28 11.86 -8.45 -2.14
N SER A 29 11.21 -7.74 -1.21
CA SER A 29 11.86 -7.28 0.02
C SER A 29 12.39 -8.46 0.82
N PRO A 30 13.64 -8.42 1.33
CA PRO A 30 14.11 -9.41 2.28
C PRO A 30 13.47 -9.23 3.67
N PHE A 31 12.71 -8.16 3.88
CA PHE A 31 11.91 -7.91 5.08
C PHE A 31 10.44 -8.28 4.84
N ASP A 32 9.86 -9.08 5.76
CA ASP A 32 8.44 -9.41 5.75
C ASP A 32 7.61 -8.23 6.26
N THR A 33 7.39 -7.25 5.38
CA THR A 33 6.59 -6.04 5.66
C THR A 33 5.19 -6.40 6.14
N ARG A 34 4.57 -7.41 5.53
CA ARG A 34 3.19 -7.81 5.82
C ARG A 34 3.07 -8.44 7.19
N GLY A 35 3.89 -9.45 7.48
CA GLY A 35 3.90 -10.12 8.78
C GLY A 35 4.26 -9.17 9.93
N PHE A 36 5.14 -8.19 9.70
CA PHE A 36 5.42 -7.14 10.68
C PHE A 36 4.18 -6.27 10.95
N LEU A 37 3.48 -5.83 9.91
CA LEU A 37 2.29 -4.98 10.06
C LEU A 37 1.15 -5.72 10.76
N ASP A 38 0.89 -6.97 10.36
CA ASP A 38 -0.11 -7.83 11.01
C ASP A 38 0.16 -7.98 12.50
N ALA A 39 1.42 -8.28 12.87
CA ALA A 39 1.81 -8.41 14.26
C ALA A 39 1.71 -7.07 15.01
N CYS A 40 2.31 -6.01 14.49
CA CYS A 40 2.39 -4.71 15.16
C CYS A 40 0.99 -4.12 15.38
N ALA A 41 0.18 -4.02 14.32
CA ALA A 41 -1.18 -3.47 14.41
C ALA A 41 -2.11 -4.36 15.24
N GLY A 42 -1.90 -5.67 15.24
CA GLY A 42 -2.63 -6.62 16.09
C GLY A 42 -2.34 -6.47 17.59
N PHE A 43 -1.17 -5.95 17.96
CA PHE A 43 -0.81 -5.68 19.36
C PHE A 43 -1.22 -4.30 19.86
N VAL A 44 -1.73 -3.41 18.99
CA VAL A 44 -2.17 -2.08 19.42
C VAL A 44 -3.45 -2.20 20.24
N PRO A 45 -3.42 -1.89 21.54
CA PRO A 45 -4.59 -1.99 22.40
C PRO A 45 -5.61 -0.89 22.05
N ASP A 46 -6.87 -1.14 22.40
CA ASP A 46 -7.94 -0.16 22.25
C ASP A 46 -7.93 0.86 23.40
N VAL A 47 -7.12 1.91 23.23
CA VAL A 47 -6.90 3.00 24.19
C VAL A 47 -6.74 4.32 23.44
N ASP A 48 -6.79 5.45 24.15
CA ASP A 48 -6.70 6.80 23.54
C ASP A 48 -5.47 7.03 22.62
N PHE A 49 -4.40 6.26 22.81
CA PHE A 49 -3.16 6.35 22.02
C PHE A 49 -3.08 5.32 20.87
N ALA A 50 -4.16 4.60 20.59
CA ALA A 50 -4.15 3.53 19.60
C ALA A 50 -3.86 4.02 18.18
N ILE A 51 -4.37 5.20 17.79
CA ILE A 51 -4.12 5.78 16.46
C ILE A 51 -2.64 6.18 16.26
N PRO A 52 -2.01 6.93 17.20
CA PRO A 52 -0.57 7.14 17.15
C PRO A 52 0.26 5.85 17.10
N MET A 53 -0.13 4.81 17.85
CA MET A 53 0.57 3.52 17.85
C MET A 53 0.45 2.79 16.51
N ASP A 54 -0.75 2.74 15.94
CA ASP A 54 -1.01 2.22 14.60
C ASP A 54 -0.13 2.95 13.56
N GLY A 55 -0.05 4.29 13.64
CA GLY A 55 0.79 5.10 12.75
C GLY A 55 2.29 4.79 12.89
N GLN A 56 2.75 4.47 14.11
CA GLN A 56 4.12 4.00 14.31
C GLN A 56 4.35 2.63 13.66
N CYS A 57 3.41 1.70 13.74
CA CYS A 57 3.53 0.41 13.06
C CYS A 57 3.75 0.60 11.55
N VAL A 58 2.92 1.41 10.90
CA VAL A 58 3.02 1.71 9.46
C VAL A 58 4.37 2.36 9.12
N ASN A 59 4.77 3.37 9.88
CA ASN A 59 6.04 4.08 9.64
C ASN A 59 7.26 3.18 9.83
N GLN A 60 7.26 2.32 10.85
CA GLN A 60 8.37 1.40 11.11
C GLN A 60 8.45 0.29 10.06
N ALA A 61 7.31 -0.24 9.61
CA ALA A 61 7.29 -1.23 8.53
C ALA A 61 7.96 -0.70 7.25
N ARG A 62 7.59 0.52 6.84
CA ARG A 62 8.20 1.20 5.68
C ARG A 62 9.71 1.39 5.87
N LYS A 63 10.14 1.87 7.04
CA LYS A 63 11.56 2.11 7.35
C LYS A 63 12.36 0.81 7.33
N MET A 64 11.85 -0.24 7.96
CA MET A 64 12.53 -1.53 8.03
C MET A 64 12.63 -2.18 6.65
N CYS A 65 11.58 -2.10 5.83
CA CYS A 65 11.64 -2.52 4.43
C CYS A 65 12.71 -1.73 3.66
N SER A 66 12.69 -0.40 3.74
CA SER A 66 13.66 0.46 3.04
C SER A 66 15.10 0.14 3.47
N LEU A 67 15.34 -0.02 4.77
CA LEU A 67 16.64 -0.43 5.32
C LEU A 67 17.08 -1.81 4.81
N ALA A 68 16.16 -2.75 4.65
CA ALA A 68 16.44 -4.09 4.15
C ALA A 68 16.92 -4.06 2.68
N PHE A 69 16.52 -3.04 1.92
CA PHE A 69 17.03 -2.76 0.57
C PHE A 69 18.20 -1.79 0.53
N GLY A 70 18.76 -1.36 1.67
CA GLY A 70 19.81 -0.34 1.68
C GLY A 70 19.34 1.03 1.19
N MET A 71 18.04 1.32 1.33
CA MET A 71 17.36 2.57 0.97
C MET A 71 17.22 2.87 -0.52
N SER A 72 17.44 1.88 -1.41
CA SER A 72 17.32 2.07 -2.87
C SER A 72 15.94 1.75 -3.45
N GLU A 73 15.08 1.08 -2.70
CA GLU A 73 13.78 0.57 -3.19
C GLU A 73 12.60 1.16 -2.38
N ASN A 74 12.63 2.48 -2.16
CA ASN A 74 11.59 3.17 -1.38
C ASN A 74 10.20 3.01 -2.00
N GLU A 75 10.11 3.02 -3.34
CA GLU A 75 8.84 2.84 -4.04
C GLU A 75 8.25 1.44 -3.80
N VAL A 76 9.06 0.39 -3.85
CA VAL A 76 8.61 -0.99 -3.57
C VAL A 76 8.08 -1.10 -2.15
N CYS A 77 8.83 -0.60 -1.17
CA CYS A 77 8.41 -0.62 0.22
C CYS A 77 7.13 0.19 0.49
N LEU A 78 6.98 1.33 -0.17
CA LEU A 78 5.77 2.14 -0.04
C LEU A 78 4.57 1.41 -0.65
N LYS A 79 4.72 0.80 -1.83
CA LYS A 79 3.68 -0.05 -2.45
C LYS A 79 3.27 -1.21 -1.56
N ASP A 80 4.23 -1.93 -0.97
CA ASP A 80 3.95 -3.07 -0.08
C ASP A 80 3.13 -2.66 1.15
N VAL A 81 3.52 -1.55 1.79
CA VAL A 81 2.78 -1.00 2.95
C VAL A 81 1.39 -0.52 2.52
N THR A 82 1.28 0.19 1.39
CA THR A 82 -0.01 0.66 0.85
C THR A 82 -0.94 -0.50 0.53
N ALA A 83 -0.44 -1.56 -0.10
CA ALA A 83 -1.23 -2.75 -0.42
C ALA A 83 -1.77 -3.42 0.85
N TRP A 84 -0.93 -3.55 1.89
CA TRP A 84 -1.40 -4.06 3.19
C TRP A 84 -2.49 -3.18 3.80
N LEU A 85 -2.32 -1.85 3.80
CA LEU A 85 -3.33 -0.92 4.34
C LEU A 85 -4.68 -1.07 3.63
N GLN A 86 -4.67 -1.21 2.31
CA GLN A 86 -5.88 -1.39 1.51
C GLN A 86 -6.56 -2.74 1.78
N ASP A 87 -5.79 -3.83 1.80
CA ASP A 87 -6.31 -5.17 2.11
C ASP A 87 -6.90 -5.22 3.52
N GLU A 88 -6.19 -4.64 4.48
CA GLU A 88 -6.60 -4.62 5.87
C GLU A 88 -7.82 -3.75 6.09
N THR A 89 -7.91 -2.62 5.38
CA THR A 89 -9.11 -1.78 5.35
C THR A 89 -10.32 -2.59 4.90
N HIS A 90 -10.17 -3.32 3.79
CA HIS A 90 -11.25 -4.15 3.25
C HIS A 90 -11.66 -5.26 4.21
N ARG A 91 -10.68 -5.95 4.82
CA ARG A 91 -10.91 -7.00 5.81
C ARG A 91 -11.68 -6.49 7.02
N ILE A 92 -11.23 -5.36 7.59
CA ILE A 92 -11.90 -4.75 8.75
C ILE A 92 -13.32 -4.35 8.36
N TRP A 93 -13.49 -3.64 7.24
CA TRP A 93 -14.79 -3.19 6.75
C TRP A 93 -15.79 -4.33 6.63
N GLN A 94 -15.39 -5.44 6.01
CA GLN A 94 -16.23 -6.62 5.85
C GLN A 94 -16.61 -7.27 7.18
N SER A 95 -15.78 -7.13 8.21
CA SER A 95 -16.05 -7.66 9.56
C SER A 95 -16.93 -6.75 10.42
N LEU A 96 -17.10 -5.47 10.05
CA LEU A 96 -17.93 -4.55 10.81
C LEU A 96 -19.42 -4.93 10.73
N PRO A 97 -20.16 -4.87 11.84
CA PRO A 97 -21.62 -4.89 11.85
C PRO A 97 -22.22 -3.80 10.95
N GLU A 98 -23.39 -4.06 10.37
CA GLU A 98 -24.05 -3.13 9.44
C GLU A 98 -24.38 -1.78 10.09
N ASP A 99 -24.81 -1.79 11.34
CA ASP A 99 -25.08 -0.58 12.14
C ASP A 99 -23.81 0.23 12.42
N ALA A 100 -22.66 -0.43 12.58
CA ALA A 100 -21.37 0.24 12.75
C ALA A 100 -20.86 0.92 11.46
N ARG A 101 -21.27 0.45 10.28
CA ARG A 101 -20.95 1.08 8.99
C ARG A 101 -21.78 2.34 8.74
N GLY A 102 -22.92 2.47 9.42
CA GLY A 102 -23.77 3.65 9.39
C GLY A 102 -24.28 3.95 7.99
N LYS A 103 -23.88 5.08 7.43
CA LYS A 103 -24.35 5.57 6.12
C LYS A 103 -23.47 5.18 4.94
N TYR A 104 -22.34 4.53 5.17
CA TYR A 104 -21.39 4.21 4.11
C TYR A 104 -21.58 2.78 3.61
N ASP A 105 -21.69 2.63 2.29
CA ASP A 105 -21.73 1.30 1.63
C ASP A 105 -20.32 0.70 1.45
N GLU A 106 -19.32 1.58 1.30
CA GLU A 106 -17.91 1.26 1.14
C GLU A 106 -17.07 1.91 2.27
N PRO A 107 -15.84 1.43 2.53
CA PRO A 107 -14.97 2.06 3.53
C PRO A 107 -14.86 3.57 3.28
N PRO A 108 -15.18 4.42 4.27
CA PRO A 108 -15.09 5.86 4.08
C PRO A 108 -13.63 6.28 3.97
N THR A 109 -13.37 7.28 3.13
CA THR A 109 -12.05 7.90 3.10
C THR A 109 -11.76 8.63 4.40
N GLY A 110 -10.48 8.83 4.70
CA GLY A 110 -10.09 9.66 5.84
C GLY A 110 -10.71 11.06 5.84
N GLN A 111 -10.91 11.66 4.66
CA GLN A 111 -11.55 12.96 4.50
C GLN A 111 -13.04 12.90 4.86
N GLN A 112 -13.77 11.90 4.36
CA GLN A 112 -15.19 11.74 4.68
C GLN A 112 -15.43 11.59 6.18
N MET A 113 -14.56 10.83 6.87
CA MET A 113 -14.63 10.66 8.32
C MET A 113 -14.29 11.93 9.10
N ALA A 114 -13.35 12.74 8.59
CA ALA A 114 -13.05 14.05 9.16
C ALA A 114 -14.23 15.03 9.00
N GLU A 115 -14.86 15.06 7.81
CA GLU A 115 -16.07 15.85 7.55
C GLU A 115 -17.25 15.44 8.44
N ASP A 116 -17.35 14.15 8.77
CA ASP A 116 -18.38 13.60 9.65
C ASP A 116 -18.03 13.66 11.15
N GLY A 117 -16.86 14.21 11.51
CA GLY A 117 -16.46 14.44 12.90
C GLY A 117 -15.98 13.20 13.65
N PHE A 118 -15.70 12.10 12.95
CA PHE A 118 -15.16 10.85 13.51
C PHE A 118 -13.66 10.67 13.31
N GLY A 119 -13.04 11.54 12.52
CA GLY A 119 -11.58 11.58 12.37
C GLY A 119 -10.92 12.20 13.61
N PRO A 120 -9.68 11.82 13.95
CA PRO A 120 -8.85 12.69 14.77
C PRO A 120 -8.87 14.09 14.13
N ASP A 121 -9.08 15.13 14.93
CA ASP A 121 -8.75 16.49 14.49
C ASP A 121 -7.24 16.48 14.25
N LEU A 122 -6.84 16.18 13.02
CA LEU A 122 -5.44 16.16 12.62
C LEU A 122 -4.86 17.58 12.70
N GLY A 123 -5.66 18.61 13.05
CA GLY A 123 -5.25 19.98 13.31
C GLY A 123 -4.69 20.70 12.08
N GLN A 124 -4.47 19.96 10.99
CA GLN A 124 -3.94 20.37 9.72
C GLN A 124 -4.62 19.49 8.68
N SER A 125 -5.13 20.12 7.62
CA SER A 125 -5.47 19.42 6.39
C SER A 125 -4.35 18.42 6.07
N LEU A 126 -4.69 17.16 5.78
CA LEU A 126 -3.71 16.22 5.22
C LEU A 126 -2.97 16.97 4.10
N PRO A 127 -1.63 16.94 4.08
CA PRO A 127 -0.88 17.61 3.02
C PRO A 127 -1.38 17.07 1.68
N ASP A 128 -1.49 17.96 0.68
CA ASP A 128 -1.74 17.50 -0.67
C ASP A 128 -0.62 16.52 -1.04
N CYS A 129 -0.98 15.34 -1.51
CA CYS A 129 0.04 14.34 -1.84
C CYS A 129 0.94 14.82 -2.99
N GLU A 130 0.45 15.77 -3.81
CA GLU A 130 1.24 16.44 -4.85
C GLU A 130 2.36 17.32 -4.26
N ASP A 131 2.22 17.81 -3.02
CA ASP A 131 3.21 18.63 -2.33
C ASP A 131 4.26 17.78 -1.57
N VAL A 132 4.09 16.45 -1.53
CA VAL A 132 4.99 15.55 -0.80
C VAL A 132 5.95 14.85 -1.75
N GLU A 133 7.23 15.21 -1.63
CA GLU A 133 8.29 14.50 -2.34
C GLU A 133 8.94 13.44 -1.44
N ILE A 134 8.92 12.18 -1.91
CA ILE A 134 9.72 11.10 -1.34
C ILE A 134 10.78 10.72 -2.39
N PRO A 135 12.08 10.74 -2.03
CA PRO A 135 13.14 10.37 -2.96
C PRO A 135 12.90 9.00 -3.58
N ASP A 136 13.04 8.93 -4.91
CA ASP A 136 12.92 7.70 -5.70
C ASP A 136 11.54 7.02 -5.64
N VAL A 137 10.48 7.80 -5.41
CA VAL A 137 9.08 7.35 -5.42
C VAL A 137 8.23 8.21 -6.35
N SER A 138 7.46 7.57 -7.22
CA SER A 138 6.51 8.25 -8.09
C SER A 138 5.34 8.88 -7.31
N ALA A 139 4.88 10.05 -7.77
CA ALA A 139 3.79 10.81 -7.13
C ALA A 139 2.51 9.98 -6.94
N GLY A 140 2.17 9.11 -7.91
CA GLY A 140 1.01 8.21 -7.79
C GLY A 140 1.10 7.29 -6.57
N VAL A 141 2.26 6.71 -6.30
CA VAL A 141 2.49 5.82 -5.16
C VAL A 141 2.45 6.59 -3.83
N VAL A 142 2.96 7.83 -3.84
CA VAL A 142 2.83 8.74 -2.70
C VAL A 142 1.34 9.00 -2.43
N CYS A 143 0.58 9.42 -3.42
CA CYS A 143 -0.86 9.68 -3.27
C CYS A 143 -1.64 8.46 -2.80
N ASP A 144 -1.39 7.28 -3.38
CA ASP A 144 -2.04 6.04 -2.94
C ASP A 144 -1.76 5.75 -1.46
N TYR A 145 -0.52 5.93 -1.02
CA TYR A 145 -0.14 5.78 0.39
C TYR A 145 -0.84 6.80 1.30
N PHE A 146 -0.82 8.07 0.91
CA PHE A 146 -1.43 9.16 1.69
C PHE A 146 -2.95 9.06 1.76
N GLN A 147 -3.60 8.38 0.80
CA GLN A 147 -5.01 8.04 0.87
C GLN A 147 -5.28 6.78 1.70
N ALA A 148 -4.44 5.75 1.59
CA ALA A 148 -4.63 4.47 2.26
C ALA A 148 -4.49 4.57 3.78
N VAL A 149 -3.49 5.31 4.28
CA VAL A 149 -3.23 5.47 5.72
C VAL A 149 -4.46 6.00 6.49
N PRO A 150 -5.03 7.18 6.14
CA PRO A 150 -6.14 7.73 6.90
C PRO A 150 -7.44 6.95 6.69
N THR A 151 -7.63 6.28 5.55
CA THR A 151 -8.76 5.37 5.30
C THR A 151 -8.69 4.14 6.20
N TRP A 152 -7.50 3.55 6.33
CA TRP A 152 -7.28 2.44 7.26
C TRP A 152 -7.50 2.85 8.72
N HIS A 153 -6.99 4.02 9.14
CA HIS A 153 -7.25 4.55 10.48
C HIS A 153 -8.74 4.78 10.74
N ALA A 154 -9.48 5.29 9.76
CA ALA A 154 -10.92 5.48 9.86
C ALA A 154 -11.65 4.18 10.20
N VAL A 155 -11.42 3.10 9.44
CA VAL A 155 -12.09 1.82 9.71
C VAL A 155 -11.61 1.18 11.02
N ARG A 156 -10.37 1.44 11.45
CA ARG A 156 -9.86 1.02 12.77
C ARG A 156 -10.59 1.71 13.92
N ILE A 157 -10.91 3.00 13.78
CA ILE A 157 -11.74 3.73 14.77
C ILE A 157 -13.12 3.10 14.85
N MET A 158 -13.74 2.80 13.71
CA MET A 158 -15.05 2.15 13.66
C MET A 158 -15.01 0.75 14.31
N GLN A 159 -13.98 -0.05 14.02
CA GLN A 159 -13.80 -1.38 14.59
C GLN A 159 -13.71 -1.36 16.12
N ARG A 160 -12.89 -0.46 16.65
CA ARG A 160 -12.73 -0.26 18.10
C ARG A 160 -14.02 0.21 18.75
N SER A 161 -14.66 1.22 18.15
CA SER A 161 -15.94 1.74 18.62
C SER A 161 -17.04 0.68 18.63
N ALA A 162 -17.11 -0.18 17.61
CA ALA A 162 -18.05 -1.29 17.55
C ALA A 162 -17.78 -2.34 18.66
N SER A 163 -16.49 -2.64 18.90
CA SER A 163 -16.08 -3.60 19.94
C SER A 163 -16.39 -3.10 21.36
N ALA A 164 -16.36 -1.77 21.58
CA ALA A 164 -16.69 -1.15 22.86
C ALA A 164 -18.19 -1.20 23.21
N ILE A 165 -19.07 -1.50 22.26
CA ILE A 165 -20.54 -1.57 22.45
C ILE A 165 -21.01 -2.97 22.91
N GLU A 166 -20.14 -3.99 22.86
CA GLU A 166 -20.46 -5.36 23.32
C GLU A 166 -19.97 -5.76 24.75
N PRO A 167 -19.95 -4.92 25.80
CA PRO A 167 -19.50 -5.38 27.12
C PRO A 167 -20.57 -6.13 27.95
N ASP A 168 -21.85 -6.17 27.57
CA ASP A 168 -22.94 -6.73 28.41
C ASP A 168 -23.69 -7.91 27.75
N LYS A 169 -22.98 -9.01 27.45
CA LYS A 169 -23.60 -10.33 27.26
C LYS A 169 -22.84 -11.40 28.06
N GLU A 170 -22.95 -11.31 29.40
CA GLU A 170 -22.80 -12.45 30.31
C GLU A 170 -24.16 -12.88 30.87
#